data_AF-A0A455U1X2-F1
#
_entry.id   AF-A0A455U1X2-F1
#
_cell.length_a   1.000
_cell.length_b   1.000
_cell.length_c   1.000
_cell.angle_alpha   90.00
_cell.angle_beta   90.00
_cell.angle_gamma   90.00
#
_symmetry.space_group_name_H-M   'P 1'
#
loop_
_entity.id
_entity.type
_entity.pdbx_description
1 polymer ?
#
loop_
_entity_poly.entity_id
_entity_poly.type
_entity_poly.pdbx_seq_one_letter_code
_entity_poly.pdbx_strand_id
1 'polypeptide(L)' 'MLLERPLDAHRGLAHIRSSKSPKPGTELIFEGDVHAIVEGRRDALFELRFWAIRR' A
#
# COMPACT_ATOMS: atom_id res chain seq x y z
N MET A 1 -2.10 -5.83 7.32
CA MET A 1 -1.23 -5.92 6.13
C MET A 1 0.19 -6.19 6.62
N LEU A 2 0.99 -6.96 5.89
CA LEU A 2 2.41 -7.14 6.20
C LEU A 2 3.23 -6.56 5.05
N LEU A 3 4.15 -5.63 5.37
CA LEU A 3 5.08 -5.04 4.42
C LEU A 3 6.27 -5.98 4.26
N GLU A 4 6.45 -6.56 3.08
CA GLU A 4 7.48 -7.58 2.84
C GLU A 4 8.81 -6.98 2.42
N ARG A 5 8.77 -5.90 1.61
CA ARG A 5 9.98 -5.28 1.09
C ARG A 5 9.79 -3.79 0.86
N PRO A 6 10.52 -2.90 1.57
CA PRO A 6 10.62 -1.51 1.16
C PRO A 6 11.36 -1.43 -0.19
N LEU A 7 10.84 -0.63 -1.11
CA LEU A 7 11.48 -0.36 -2.41
C LEU A 7 12.26 0.96 -2.36
N ASP A 8 11.67 1.98 -1.75
CA ASP A 8 12.28 3.28 -1.50
C ASP A 8 11.65 3.94 -0.25
N ALA A 9 11.93 5.23 -0.02
CA ALA A 9 11.46 5.97 1.15
C ALA A 9 9.94 6.04 1.32
N HIS A 10 9.17 5.90 0.23
CA HIS A 10 7.72 6.00 0.24
C HIS A 10 7.03 4.81 -0.42
N ARG A 11 7.77 3.85 -1.00
CA ARG A 11 7.18 2.70 -1.70
C ARG A 11 7.55 1.38 -1.07
N GLY A 12 6.62 0.44 -1.14
CA GLY A 12 6.84 -0.90 -0.63
C GLY A 12 5.91 -1.94 -1.24
N LEU A 13 6.34 -3.20 -1.15
CA LEU A 13 5.53 -4.35 -1.52
C LEU A 13 4.87 -4.95 -0.29
N ALA A 14 3.56 -5.17 -0.36
CA ALA A 14 2.79 -5.68 0.75
C ALA A 14 1.77 -6.75 0.35
N HIS A 15 1.57 -7.69 1.26
CA HIS A 15 0.43 -8.60 1.20
C HIS A 15 -0.79 -7.94 1.86
N ILE A 16 -1.79 -7.65 1.03
CA ILE A 16 -3.09 -7.13 1.43
C ILE A 16 -4.09 -8.28 1.42
N ARG A 17 -4.66 -8.58 2.60
CA ARG A 17 -5.86 -9.42 2.68
C ARG A 17 -7.06 -8.55 2.33
N SER A 18 -7.73 -8.86 1.24
CA SER A 18 -8.96 -8.19 0.82
C SER A 18 -9.90 -9.18 0.16
N SER A 19 -11.21 -9.05 0.43
CA SER A 19 -12.25 -9.85 -0.24
C SER A 19 -12.32 -9.58 -1.74
N LYS A 20 -11.90 -8.38 -2.18
CA LYS A 20 -11.72 -8.02 -3.59
C LYS A 20 -10.37 -7.36 -3.77
N SER A 21 -9.54 -7.88 -4.68
CA SER A 21 -8.21 -7.33 -4.92
C SER A 21 -8.31 -5.84 -5.33
N PRO A 22 -7.64 -4.92 -4.63
CA PRO A 22 -7.68 -3.51 -4.97
C PRO A 22 -6.97 -3.26 -6.31
N LYS A 23 -7.51 -2.33 -7.10
CA LYS A 23 -6.95 -1.95 -8.40
C LYS A 23 -5.91 -0.84 -8.23
N PRO A 24 -5.01 -0.63 -9.21
CA PRO A 24 -4.22 0.59 -9.27
C PRO A 24 -5.09 1.84 -9.13
N GLY A 25 -4.63 2.80 -8.33
CA GLY A 25 -5.38 4.00 -7.96
C GLY A 25 -6.30 3.85 -6.74
N THR A 26 -6.41 2.65 -6.17
CA THR A 26 -7.19 2.45 -4.92
C THR A 26 -6.44 3.07 -3.76
N GLU A 27 -7.11 3.96 -3.01
CA GLU A 27 -6.59 4.49 -1.75
C GLU A 27 -6.85 3.52 -0.61
N LEU A 28 -5.85 3.37 0.25
CA LEU A 28 -5.87 2.57 1.46
C LEU A 28 -5.54 3.48 2.65
N ILE A 29 -6.38 3.44 3.68
CA ILE A 29 -6.20 4.22 4.90
C ILE A 29 -5.76 3.25 6.00
N PHE A 30 -4.67 3.60 6.67
CA PHE A 30 -4.11 2.88 7.80
C PHE A 30 -4.28 3.71 9.08
N GLU A 31 -4.04 3.08 10.22
CA GLU A 31 -4.06 3.76 11.51
C GLU A 31 -2.97 4.83 11.59
N GLY A 32 -3.21 5.88 12.37
CA GLY A 32 -2.23 6.96 12.60
C GLY A 32 -2.10 7.96 11.44
N ASP A 33 -3.18 8.22 10.70
CA ASP A 33 -3.22 9.15 9.56
C ASP A 33 -2.19 8.81 8.45
N VAL A 34 -1.87 7.53 8.32
CA VAL A 34 -1.03 6.99 7.24
C VAL A 34 -1.95 6.53 6.11
N HIS A 35 -1.65 6.97 4.91
CA HIS A 35 -2.38 6.63 3.70
C HIS A 35 -1.44 5.94 2.73
N ALA A 36 -2.01 5.13 1.84
CA ALA A 36 -1.31 4.63 0.68
C ALA A 36 -2.19 4.57 -0.56
N ILE A 37 -1.57 4.58 -1.73
CA ILE A 37 -2.22 4.31 -3.00
C ILE A 37 -1.62 3.04 -3.60
N VAL A 38 -2.47 2.19 -4.14
CA VAL A 38 -2.03 1.03 -4.92
C VAL A 38 -1.50 1.52 -6.26
N GLU A 39 -0.21 1.35 -6.52
CA GLU A 39 0.40 1.71 -7.80
C GLU A 39 0.34 0.55 -8.79
N GLY A 40 0.37 -0.69 -8.28
CA GLY A 40 0.41 -1.87 -9.12
C GLY A 40 0.37 -3.18 -8.33
N ARG A 41 0.59 -4.27 -9.05
CA ARG A 41 0.68 -5.62 -8.48
C ARG A 41 1.85 -6.36 -9.12
N ARG A 42 2.62 -7.06 -8.30
CA ARG A 42 3.74 -7.92 -8.69
C ARG A 42 3.49 -9.29 -8.07
N ASP A 43 3.07 -10.24 -8.89
CA ASP A 43 2.67 -11.58 -8.47
C ASP A 43 1.58 -11.55 -7.37
N ALA A 44 1.90 -12.00 -6.16
CA ALA A 44 1.00 -11.99 -5.01
C ALA A 44 1.00 -10.65 -4.25
N LEU A 45 1.97 -9.76 -4.50
CA LEU A 45 2.20 -8.53 -3.74
C LEU A 45 1.63 -7.30 -4.42
N PHE A 46 1.16 -6.34 -3.62
CA PHE A 46 0.74 -5.03 -4.08
C PHE A 46 1.86 -4.02 -3.89
N GLU A 47 2.11 -3.21 -4.91
CA GLU A 47 3.00 -2.06 -4.82
C GLU A 47 2.21 -0.87 -4.29
N LEU A 48 2.67 -0.35 -3.15
CA LEU A 48 2.02 0.73 -2.42
C LEU A 48 2.95 1.92 -2.33
N ARG A 49 2.40 3.12 -2.52
CA ARG A 49 3.06 4.36 -2.15
C ARG A 49 2.38 4.98 -0.94
N PHE A 50 3.14 5.26 0.11
CA PHE A 50 2.69 5.75 1.40
C PHE A 50 2.92 7.25 1.57
N TRP A 51 2.03 7.91 2.33
CA TRP A 51 2.24 9.26 2.85
C TRP A 51 1.55 9.41 4.21
N ALA A 52 2.05 10.31 5.05
CA ALA A 52 1.38 10.72 6.27
C ALA A 52 0.69 12.05 6.04
N ILE A 53 -0.56 12.17 6.51
CA ILE A 53 -1.23 13.45 6.55
C ILE A 53 -0.77 14.15 7.83
N ARG A 54 -0.07 15.28 7.69
CA ARG A 54 0.22 16.14 8.85
C ARG A 54 -1.04 16.90 9.19
N ARG A 55 -1.53 16.74 10.42
CA ARG A 55 -2.52 17.64 11.01
C ARG A 55 -1.84 18.88 11.55
#